data_AF-A0A971PIR3-F1
#
_entry.id   AF-A0A971PIR3-F1
#
_cell.length_a   1.000
_cell.length_b   1.000
_cell.length_c   1.000
_cell.angle_alpha   90.00
_cell.angle_beta   90.00
_cell.angle_gamma   90.00
#
_symmetry.space_group_name_H-M   'P 1'
#
loop_
_entity.id
_entity.type
_entity.pdbx_description
1 polymer ?
#
loop_
_entity_poly.entity_id
_entity_poly.type
_entity_poly.pdbx_seq_one_letter_code
_entity_poly.pdbx_strand_id
1 'polypeptide(L)' 'MLAEAVLKTGSAPLLVNIVANRIKQLDRGGVPLCDAPQGLNTAEIALREFNEGKIGYRSRILPA' A
#
# COMPACT_ATOMS: atom_id res chain seq x y z
N MET A 1 -10.53 3.42 3.03
CA MET A 1 -10.37 4.90 3.19
C MET A 1 -9.05 5.22 3.92
N LEU A 2 -8.51 6.45 3.88
CA LEU A 2 -7.21 6.77 4.55
C LEU A 2 -7.25 6.53 6.07
N ALA A 3 -8.32 6.93 6.75
CA ALA A 3 -8.49 6.71 8.19
C ALA A 3 -8.47 5.21 8.55
N GLU A 4 -9.11 4.38 7.72
CA GLU A 4 -9.11 2.93 7.85
C GLU A 4 -7.71 2.34 7.64
N ALA A 5 -6.96 2.88 6.68
CA ALA A 5 -5.61 2.43 6.38
C ALA A 5 -4.66 2.70 7.57
N VAL A 6 -4.77 3.87 8.19
CA VAL A 6 -3.99 4.25 9.39
C VAL A 6 -4.32 3.33 10.57
N LEU A 7 -5.60 3.01 10.79
CA LEU A 7 -6.01 2.04 11.81
C LEU A 7 -5.41 0.65 11.56
N LYS A 8 -5.38 0.19 10.29
CA LYS A 8 -4.81 -1.11 9.91
C LYS A 8 -3.28 -1.19 10.07
N THR A 9 -2.57 -0.09 9.88
CA THR A 9 -1.09 -0.05 10.04
C THR A 9 -0.66 0.25 11.48
N GLY A 10 -1.48 0.94 12.27
CA GLY A 10 -1.13 1.42 13.61
C GLY A 10 -0.06 2.52 13.63
N SER A 11 0.44 2.95 12.46
CA SER A 11 1.50 3.96 12.31
C SER A 11 1.40 4.67 10.96
N ALA A 12 1.15 5.97 10.99
CA ALA A 12 1.05 6.79 9.78
C ALA A 12 2.37 6.85 8.97
N PRO A 13 3.57 6.99 9.59
CA PRO A 13 4.83 6.94 8.84
C PRO A 13 5.04 5.60 8.12
N LEU A 14 4.62 4.49 8.75
CA LEU A 14 4.73 3.17 8.14
C LEU A 14 3.81 3.03 6.94
N LEU A 15 2.57 3.51 7.04
CA LEU A 15 1.62 3.53 5.92
C LEU A 15 2.19 4.32 4.73
N VAL A 16 2.74 5.51 4.99
CA VAL A 16 3.35 6.35 3.96
C VAL A 16 4.46 5.59 3.24
N ASN A 17 5.34 4.89 3.98
CA ASN A 17 6.41 4.10 3.39
C ASN A 17 5.89 2.93 2.54
N ILE A 18 4.86 2.21 3.02
CA ILE A 18 4.26 1.09 2.28
C ILE A 18 3.67 1.60 0.96
N VAL A 19 2.83 2.64 1.03
CA VAL A 19 2.15 3.21 -0.13
C VAL A 19 3.15 3.83 -1.12
N ALA A 20 4.14 4.59 -0.65
CA ALA A 20 5.15 5.21 -1.51
C ALA A 20 6.02 4.19 -2.25
N ASN A 21 6.41 3.10 -1.58
CA ASN A 21 7.15 2.04 -2.24
C ASN A 21 6.29 1.33 -3.29
N ARG A 22 4.99 1.16 -3.03
CA ARG A 22 4.10 0.55 -4.01
C ARG A 22 3.83 1.46 -5.21
N ILE A 23 3.64 2.75 -5.00
CA ILE A 23 3.53 3.76 -6.08
C ILE A 23 4.72 3.63 -7.04
N LYS A 24 5.96 3.61 -6.50
CA LYS A 24 7.18 3.45 -7.31
C LYS A 24 7.21 2.16 -8.12
N GLN A 25 6.58 1.08 -7.65
CA GLN A 25 6.48 -0.17 -8.41
C GLN A 25 5.49 -0.05 -9.55
N LEU A 26 4.33 0.57 -9.30
CA LEU A 26 3.30 0.82 -10.31
C LEU A 26 3.84 1.75 -11.42
N ASP A 27 4.52 2.83 -11.04
CA ASP A 27 5.12 3.79 -11.98
C ASP A 27 6.19 3.14 -12.88
N ARG A 28 6.81 2.03 -12.44
CA ARG A 28 7.79 1.24 -13.21
C ARG A 28 7.14 0.18 -14.11
N GLY A 29 5.82 0.19 -14.27
CA GLY A 29 5.07 -0.79 -15.07
C GLY A 29 4.58 -1.99 -14.26
N GLY A 30 4.58 -1.91 -12.92
CA GLY A 30 3.96 -2.92 -12.08
C GLY A 30 2.45 -3.00 -12.31
N VAL A 31 1.93 -4.22 -12.43
CA VAL A 31 0.49 -4.45 -12.60
C VAL A 31 -0.22 -4.26 -11.25
N PRO A 32 -1.38 -3.58 -11.22
CA PRO A 32 -2.25 -3.52 -10.04
C PRO A 32 -2.65 -4.92 -9.54
N LEU A 33 -2.69 -5.10 -8.22
CA LEU A 33 -3.09 -6.35 -7.54
C LEU A 33 -4.59 -6.39 -7.19
N CYS A 34 -5.29 -5.29 -7.43
CA CYS A 34 -6.74 -5.16 -7.30
C CYS A 34 -7.33 -4.65 -8.62
N ASP A 35 -8.65 -4.76 -8.77
CA ASP A 35 -9.35 -4.16 -9.91
C ASP A 35 -9.13 -2.65 -9.91
N ALA A 36 -8.46 -2.13 -10.92
CA ALA A 36 -8.19 -0.71 -11.09
C ALA A 36 -9.06 -0.15 -12.23
N PRO A 37 -10.26 0.40 -11.93
CA PRO A 37 -11.05 1.13 -12.90
C PRO A 37 -10.22 2.20 -13.63
N GLN A 38 -10.57 2.47 -14.90
CA GLN A 38 -9.90 3.52 -15.65
C GLN A 38 -10.02 4.87 -14.93
N GLY A 39 -8.91 5.59 -14.87
CA GLY A 39 -8.82 6.92 -14.25
C GLY A 39 -8.25 6.96 -12.83
N LEU A 40 -8.01 5.82 -12.19
CA LEU A 40 -7.31 5.81 -10.90
C LEU A 40 -5.81 6.11 -11.08
N ASN A 41 -5.28 6.97 -10.22
CA ASN A 41 -3.84 7.21 -10.15
C ASN A 41 -3.12 6.11 -9.33
N THR A 42 -1.80 6.05 -9.44
CA THR A 42 -1.01 5.00 -8.77
C THR A 42 -1.08 5.06 -7.25
N ALA A 43 -1.32 6.24 -6.65
CA ALA A 43 -1.51 6.38 -5.21
C ALA A 43 -2.85 5.81 -4.75
N GLU A 44 -3.92 6.04 -5.50
CA GLU A 44 -5.25 5.49 -5.22
C GLU A 44 -5.25 3.97 -5.35
N ILE A 45 -4.59 3.43 -6.38
CA ILE A 45 -4.41 1.98 -6.56
C ILE A 45 -3.63 1.40 -5.37
N ALA A 46 -2.47 1.96 -5.02
CA ALA A 46 -1.66 1.47 -3.90
C ALA A 46 -2.40 1.51 -2.56
N LEU A 47 -3.17 2.59 -2.28
CA LEU A 47 -3.96 2.69 -1.07
C LEU A 47 -5.11 1.67 -1.04
N ARG A 48 -5.71 1.37 -2.21
CA ARG A 48 -6.75 0.35 -2.33
C ARG A 48 -6.19 -1.05 -2.10
N GLU A 49 -5.07 -1.39 -2.73
CA GLU A 49 -4.37 -2.66 -2.51
C GLU A 49 -4.02 -2.88 -1.03
N PHE A 50 -3.59 -1.82 -0.33
CA PHE A 50 -3.33 -1.88 1.11
C PHE A 50 -4.62 -2.16 1.91
N ASN A 51 -5.70 -1.43 1.60
CA ASN A 51 -6.98 -1.61 2.29
C ASN A 51 -7.59 -3.01 2.04
N GLU A 52 -7.38 -3.58 0.87
CA GLU A 52 -7.78 -4.95 0.50
C GLU A 52 -6.81 -6.03 1.02
N GLY A 53 -5.74 -5.64 1.71
CA GLY A 53 -4.76 -6.57 2.30
C GLY A 53 -3.86 -7.28 1.29
N LYS A 54 -3.76 -6.77 0.05
CA LYS A 54 -2.88 -7.31 -1.01
C LYS A 54 -1.41 -6.96 -0.79
N ILE A 55 -1.16 -5.82 -0.14
CA ILE A 55 0.17 -5.35 0.23
C ILE A 55 0.20 -5.03 1.74
N GLY A 56 1.39 -5.04 2.33
CA GLY A 56 1.57 -4.76 3.75
C GLY A 56 3.04 -4.76 4.15
N TYR A 57 3.30 -4.82 5.44
CA TYR A 57 4.64 -4.94 5.98
C TYR A 57 4.77 -6.22 6.79
N ARG A 58 5.99 -6.77 6.84
CA ARG A 58 6.32 -7.89 7.71
C ARG A 58 7.40 -7.42 8.68
N SER A 59 7.09 -7.41 9.96
CA SER A 59 8.11 -7.17 10.99
C SER A 59 9.01 -8.41 11.05
N ARG A 60 10.24 -8.29 10.56
CA ARG A 60 11.27 -9.30 10.81
C ARG A 60 11.90 -8.95 12.15
N ILE A 61 11.30 -9.42 13.23
CA ILE A 61 11.99 -9.47 14.52
C ILE A 61 13.08 -10.53 14.34
N LEU A 62 14.34 -10.09 14.28
CA LEU A 62 15.46 -11.02 14.38
C LEU A 62 15.49 -11.49 15.83
N PRO A 63 15.44 -12.81 16.12
CA PRO A 63 15.71 -13.27 17.47
C PRO A 63 17.13 -12.81 17.85
N ALA A 64 17.26 -12.28 19.07
CA ALA A 64 18.53 -11.89 19.66
C ALA A 64 19.47 -13.09 19.81
#